data_AF-A0A0C3AZ07-F1
#
_entry.id   AF-A0A0C3AZ07-F1
#
_cell.length_a   1.000
_cell.length_b   1.000
_cell.length_c   1.000
_cell.angle_alpha   90.00
_cell.angle_beta   90.00
_cell.angle_gamma   90.00
#
_symmetry.space_group_name_H-M   'P 1'
#
loop_
_entity.id
_entity.type
_entity.pdbx_description
1 polymer ?
#
loop_
_entity_poly.entity_id
_entity_poly.type
_entity_poly.pdbx_seq_one_letter_code
_entity_poly.pdbx_strand_id
1 'polypeptide(L)'
;MSTQSNSASRGSGLCLLSLDSGGARGVSQLAILAQVMHRLKHDSPDDNPDRPRSVFDMISGVGSGGFIAILLVIFGLSAQEALDEFTDLCANVFDKRGVDAETRTVALKQHIDKLLEKHGVDQSTRMLDPVDSSMKCKLAIPISYKRHAGSICILRNFSVRREKTPNLTVAEALLVTLATPPLFTPTQISKDSAAFEYMGADWTLSNPTEEIITEAYEAFGAEERVACVMSLGCGHPGVFVAPNVSDIAAWNEFLENLVTSSERKAQAIDSRMGHLGLYHRFSIF
;
A
#
# COMPACT_ATOMS: atom_id res chain seq x y z
N MET A 1 -10.73 48.75 7.44
CA MET A 1 -9.73 48.26 6.47
C MET A 1 -9.29 46.89 6.93
N SER A 2 -9.98 45.86 6.46
CA SER A 2 -9.72 44.46 6.77
C SER A 2 -8.94 43.86 5.60
N THR A 3 -7.65 43.64 5.82
CA THR A 3 -6.76 42.92 4.90
C THR A 3 -7.12 41.44 4.92
N GLN A 4 -7.86 40.99 3.90
CA GLN A 4 -8.00 39.56 3.60
C GLN A 4 -6.64 39.03 3.14
N SER A 5 -6.07 38.13 3.93
CA SER A 5 -4.94 37.29 3.55
C SER A 5 -5.39 36.35 2.43
N ASN A 6 -4.82 36.54 1.24
CA ASN A 6 -5.10 35.76 0.06
C ASN A 6 -4.29 34.44 0.16
N SER A 7 -4.83 33.41 0.81
CA SER A 7 -4.27 32.06 0.73
C SER A 7 -4.72 31.44 -0.58
N ALA A 8 -3.78 31.28 -1.52
CA ALA A 8 -4.02 30.60 -2.79
C ALA A 8 -4.59 29.21 -2.53
N SER A 9 -5.82 28.97 -2.98
CA SER A 9 -6.50 27.69 -2.86
C SER A 9 -5.76 26.63 -3.67
N ARG A 10 -5.27 25.57 -3.01
CA ARG A 10 -5.03 24.27 -3.67
C ARG A 10 -6.32 23.92 -4.43
N GLY A 11 -6.19 23.54 -5.71
CA GLY A 11 -7.33 23.13 -6.53
C GLY A 11 -8.19 22.11 -5.78
N SER A 12 -9.51 22.32 -5.76
CA SER A 12 -10.48 21.74 -4.82
C SER A 12 -10.78 20.25 -5.03
N GLY A 13 -9.77 19.39 -4.96
CA GLY A 13 -10.00 17.94 -5.06
C GLY A 13 -8.88 17.09 -4.48
N LEU A 14 -9.22 15.83 -4.22
CA LEU A 14 -8.40 14.85 -3.51
C LEU A 14 -7.24 14.36 -4.37
N CYS A 15 -6.07 14.23 -3.75
CA CYS A 15 -4.89 13.60 -4.32
C CYS A 15 -4.67 12.22 -3.69
N LEU A 16 -4.67 11.18 -4.51
CA LEU A 16 -4.61 9.78 -4.09
C LEU A 16 -3.28 9.15 -4.55
N LEU A 17 -2.63 8.37 -3.68
CA LEU A 17 -1.46 7.56 -4.02
C LEU A 17 -1.78 6.06 -3.92
N SER A 18 -1.61 5.34 -5.02
CA SER A 18 -1.82 3.90 -5.13
C SER A 18 -0.49 3.18 -5.36
N LEU A 19 -0.18 2.21 -4.51
CA LEU A 19 1.06 1.42 -4.54
C LEU A 19 0.77 -0.04 -4.88
N ASP A 20 1.37 -0.55 -5.95
CA ASP A 20 1.19 -1.93 -6.37
C ASP A 20 1.87 -2.94 -5.44
N SER A 21 1.40 -4.19 -5.50
CA SER A 21 2.18 -5.33 -5.03
C SER A 21 3.33 -5.64 -6.01
N GLY A 22 4.48 -6.05 -5.47
CA GLY A 22 5.60 -6.55 -6.28
C GLY A 22 6.77 -7.15 -5.51
N GLY A 23 6.60 -7.43 -4.22
CA GLY A 23 7.68 -7.94 -3.35
C GLY A 23 8.83 -6.95 -3.25
N ALA A 24 10.07 -7.44 -3.33
CA ALA A 24 11.28 -6.60 -3.25
C ALA A 24 11.35 -5.49 -4.32
N ARG A 25 10.63 -5.65 -5.44
CA ARG A 25 10.56 -4.61 -6.51
C ARG A 25 9.86 -3.33 -6.05
N GLY A 26 9.22 -3.32 -4.88
CA GLY A 26 8.66 -2.12 -4.26
C GLY A 26 9.69 -0.99 -4.03
N VAL A 27 10.99 -1.31 -4.02
CA VAL A 27 12.09 -0.33 -4.02
C VAL A 27 11.95 0.68 -5.17
N SER A 28 11.56 0.23 -6.37
CA SER A 28 11.37 1.10 -7.53
C SER A 28 10.26 2.15 -7.30
N GLN A 29 9.14 1.76 -6.67
CA GLN A 29 8.05 2.66 -6.33
C GLN A 29 8.51 3.76 -5.37
N LEU A 30 9.27 3.38 -4.33
CA LEU A 30 9.79 4.33 -3.36
C LEU A 30 10.86 5.26 -3.96
N ALA A 31 11.70 4.76 -4.88
CA ALA A 31 12.65 5.59 -5.61
C ALA A 31 11.93 6.63 -6.49
N ILE A 32 10.88 6.23 -7.21
CA ILE A 32 10.03 7.16 -7.98
C ILE A 32 9.41 8.19 -7.03
N LEU A 33 8.81 7.74 -5.92
CA LEU A 33 8.15 8.62 -4.96
C LEU A 33 9.14 9.62 -4.35
N ALA A 34 10.35 9.20 -3.98
CA ALA A 34 11.38 10.07 -3.45
C ALA A 34 11.76 11.17 -4.47
N GLN A 35 11.89 10.81 -5.74
CA GLN A 35 12.17 11.77 -6.80
C GLN A 35 11.01 12.74 -7.05
N VAL A 36 9.76 12.28 -6.93
CA VAL A 36 8.55 13.14 -7.01
C VAL A 36 8.53 14.11 -5.83
N MET A 37 8.67 13.62 -4.60
CA MET A 37 8.66 14.45 -3.40
C MET A 37 9.79 15.49 -3.41
N HIS A 38 10.97 15.12 -3.89
CA HIS A 38 12.09 16.06 -4.07
C HIS A 38 11.74 17.21 -5.03
N ARG A 39 11.09 16.91 -6.16
CA ARG A 39 10.65 17.93 -7.13
C ARG A 39 9.55 18.82 -6.56
N LEU A 40 8.56 18.23 -5.88
CA LEU A 40 7.49 19.00 -5.21
C LEU A 40 8.05 19.97 -4.17
N LYS A 41 9.06 19.54 -3.40
CA LYS A 41 9.75 20.42 -2.43
C LYS A 41 10.47 21.58 -3.11
N HIS A 42 11.10 21.33 -4.26
CA HIS A 42 11.77 22.37 -5.03
C HIS A 42 10.79 23.38 -5.63
N ASP A 43 9.66 22.90 -6.15
CA ASP A 43 8.66 23.73 -6.85
C ASP A 43 7.73 24.48 -5.88
N SER A 44 7.67 24.07 -4.61
CA SER A 44 6.82 24.67 -3.58
C SER A 44 7.56 24.79 -2.24
N PRO A 45 8.60 25.65 -2.18
CA PRO A 45 9.47 25.76 -1.00
C PRO A 45 8.72 26.26 0.24
N ASP A 46 7.67 27.08 0.07
CA ASP A 46 6.86 27.62 1.17
C ASP A 46 5.94 26.56 1.81
N ASP A 47 5.54 25.52 1.06
CA ASP A 47 4.69 24.43 1.54
C ASP A 47 5.48 23.32 2.26
N ASN A 48 6.81 23.28 2.04
CA ASN A 48 7.76 22.25 2.54
C ASN A 48 7.16 20.83 2.63
N PRO A 49 6.72 20.24 1.49
CA PRO A 49 6.10 18.91 1.47
C PRO A 49 7.14 17.80 1.69
N ASP A 50 7.62 17.63 2.92
CA ASP A 50 8.68 16.65 3.24
C ASP A 50 8.16 15.21 3.32
N ARG A 51 6.86 15.03 3.58
CA ARG A 51 6.26 13.72 3.88
C ARG A 51 5.10 13.42 2.92
N PRO A 52 5.03 12.23 2.31
CA PRO A 52 3.92 11.88 1.40
C PRO A 52 2.53 12.07 2.01
N ARG A 53 2.35 11.76 3.31
CA ARG A 53 1.09 12.00 4.05
C ARG A 53 0.69 13.48 4.23
N SER A 54 1.50 14.43 3.78
CA SER A 54 1.17 15.86 3.75
C SER A 54 0.75 16.34 2.35
N VAL A 55 1.03 15.54 1.32
CA VAL A 55 0.72 15.82 -0.09
C VAL A 55 -0.53 15.07 -0.51
N PHE A 56 -0.64 13.80 -0.13
CA PHE A 56 -1.77 12.94 -0.50
C PHE A 56 -2.83 12.94 0.60
N ASP A 57 -4.09 13.02 0.19
CA ASP A 57 -5.24 12.90 1.08
C ASP A 57 -5.50 11.45 1.46
N MET A 58 -5.16 10.51 0.57
CA MET A 58 -5.22 9.08 0.87
C MET A 58 -4.07 8.32 0.19
N ILE A 59 -3.52 7.35 0.91
CA ILE A 59 -2.54 6.40 0.39
C ILE A 59 -3.11 4.99 0.56
N SER A 60 -2.97 4.16 -0.48
CA SER A 60 -3.33 2.75 -0.46
C SER A 60 -2.22 1.93 -1.11
N GLY A 61 -2.11 0.68 -0.68
CA GLY A 61 -1.21 -0.26 -1.30
C GLY A 61 -1.61 -1.70 -1.02
N VAL A 62 -1.14 -2.62 -1.87
CA VAL A 62 -1.34 -4.07 -1.68
C VAL A 62 0.00 -4.78 -1.59
N GLY A 63 0.09 -5.83 -0.77
CA GLY A 63 1.32 -6.58 -0.60
C GLY A 63 2.44 -5.69 -0.05
N SER A 64 3.57 -5.70 -0.74
CA SER A 64 4.68 -4.77 -0.50
C SER A 64 4.24 -3.30 -0.53
N GLY A 65 3.35 -2.91 -1.45
CA GLY A 65 2.80 -1.56 -1.51
C GLY A 65 2.00 -1.20 -0.26
N GLY A 66 1.29 -2.18 0.31
CA GLY A 66 0.54 -2.01 1.56
C GLY A 66 1.45 -1.79 2.76
N PHE A 67 2.53 -2.57 2.85
CA PHE A 67 3.59 -2.35 3.86
C PHE A 67 4.17 -0.94 3.75
N ILE A 68 4.52 -0.51 2.53
CA ILE A 68 5.05 0.83 2.26
C ILE A 68 4.02 1.91 2.64
N ALA A 69 2.74 1.72 2.32
CA ALA A 69 1.69 2.67 2.69
C ALA A 69 1.59 2.87 4.21
N ILE A 70 1.78 1.82 5.01
CA ILE A 70 1.84 1.91 6.48
C ILE A 70 3.03 2.78 6.92
N LEU A 71 4.22 2.57 6.35
CA LEU A 71 5.41 3.38 6.65
C LEU A 71 5.17 4.87 6.37
N LEU A 72 4.55 5.18 5.22
CA LEU A 72 4.31 6.55 4.80
C LEU A 72 3.23 7.25 5.63
N VAL A 73 2.19 6.53 6.04
CA VAL A 73 1.02 7.12 6.72
C VAL A 73 1.13 7.01 8.23
N ILE A 74 1.26 5.79 8.76
CA ILE A 74 1.22 5.53 10.22
C ILE A 74 2.54 5.95 10.88
N PHE A 75 3.67 5.48 10.37
CA PHE A 75 4.98 5.94 10.86
C PHE A 75 5.30 7.36 10.38
N GLY A 76 4.60 7.81 9.34
CA GLY A 76 4.71 9.16 8.80
C GLY A 76 6.03 9.42 8.09
N LEU A 77 6.77 8.39 7.69
CA LEU A 77 8.12 8.53 7.13
C LEU A 77 8.11 9.35 5.84
N SER A 78 9.22 10.04 5.57
CA SER A 78 9.51 10.56 4.24
C SER A 78 9.70 9.40 3.25
N ALA A 79 9.62 9.71 1.95
CA ALA A 79 9.83 8.70 0.92
C ALA A 79 11.24 8.07 0.99
N GLN A 80 12.26 8.85 1.40
CA GLN A 80 13.63 8.34 1.56
C GLN A 80 13.78 7.46 2.80
N GLU A 81 13.22 7.87 3.95
CA GLU A 81 13.25 7.03 5.16
C GLU A 81 12.51 5.71 4.92
N ALA A 82 11.34 5.75 4.25
CA ALA A 82 10.61 4.54 3.89
C ALA A 82 11.39 3.66 2.90
N LEU A 83 12.15 4.24 1.97
CA LEU A 83 13.05 3.52 1.06
C LEU A 83 14.14 2.77 1.84
N ASP A 84 14.74 3.42 2.84
CA ASP A 84 15.79 2.82 3.65
C ASP A 84 15.25 1.64 4.48
N GLU A 85 14.09 1.79 5.15
CA GLU A 85 13.46 0.69 5.89
C GLU A 85 13.02 -0.46 4.98
N PHE A 86 12.44 -0.14 3.82
CA PHE A 86 12.00 -1.17 2.88
C PHE A 86 13.18 -1.93 2.25
N THR A 87 14.30 -1.25 2.03
CA THR A 87 15.54 -1.89 1.57
C THR A 87 16.09 -2.87 2.62
N ASP A 88 16.05 -2.48 3.91
CA ASP A 88 16.42 -3.39 4.99
C ASP A 88 15.49 -4.61 5.08
N LEU A 89 14.17 -4.41 4.91
CA LEU A 89 13.20 -5.50 4.80
C LEU A 89 13.55 -6.45 3.64
N CYS A 90 13.90 -5.92 2.48
CA CYS A 90 14.29 -6.74 1.32
C CYS A 90 15.49 -7.62 1.64
N ALA A 91 16.55 -7.04 2.16
CA ALA A 91 17.79 -7.76 2.49
C ALA A 91 17.58 -8.82 3.58
N ASN A 92 16.75 -8.52 4.58
CA ASN A 92 16.59 -9.38 5.76
C ASN A 92 15.43 -10.38 5.66
N VAL A 93 14.48 -10.19 4.74
CA VAL A 93 13.27 -11.00 4.63
C VAL A 93 13.05 -11.54 3.22
N PHE A 94 12.98 -10.68 2.19
CA PHE A 94 12.65 -11.13 0.83
C PHE A 94 13.79 -11.89 0.14
N ASP A 95 15.03 -11.42 0.25
CA ASP A 95 16.17 -11.94 -0.50
C ASP A 95 16.76 -13.25 0.08
N LYS A 96 16.18 -13.74 1.18
CA LYS A 96 16.55 -15.02 1.80
C LYS A 96 16.09 -16.20 0.95
N ARG A 97 17.01 -16.70 0.12
CA ARG A 97 16.85 -17.90 -0.72
C ARG A 97 16.86 -19.18 0.10
N GLY A 98 16.11 -20.18 -0.36
CA GLY A 98 16.07 -21.52 0.27
C GLY A 98 15.40 -21.58 1.64
N VAL A 99 14.74 -20.50 2.05
CA VAL A 99 14.01 -20.41 3.32
C VAL A 99 12.54 -20.78 3.09
N ASP A 100 11.99 -21.65 3.93
CA ASP A 100 10.57 -22.01 3.89
C ASP A 100 9.67 -20.84 4.36
N ALA A 101 8.37 -20.97 4.14
CA ALA A 101 7.40 -19.93 4.45
C ALA A 101 7.33 -19.58 5.95
N GLU A 102 7.48 -20.58 6.83
CA GLU A 102 7.35 -20.41 8.29
C GLU A 102 8.56 -19.64 8.83
N THR A 103 9.76 -20.06 8.45
CA THR A 103 11.01 -19.40 8.82
C THR A 103 11.03 -17.96 8.29
N ARG A 104 10.53 -17.72 7.08
CA ARG A 104 10.42 -16.35 6.53
C ARG A 104 9.41 -15.49 7.29
N THR A 105 8.26 -16.03 7.68
CA THR A 105 7.29 -15.32 8.52
C THR A 105 7.87 -14.98 9.89
N VAL A 106 8.66 -15.86 10.50
CA VAL A 106 9.34 -15.57 11.78
C VAL A 106 10.32 -14.42 11.62
N ALA A 107 11.11 -14.41 10.54
CA ALA A 107 12.02 -13.31 10.24
C ALA A 107 11.28 -11.99 10.01
N LEU A 108 10.12 -12.01 9.35
CA LEU A 108 9.26 -10.85 9.16
C LEU A 108 8.74 -10.29 10.49
N LYS A 109 8.24 -11.14 11.39
CA LYS A 109 7.79 -10.71 12.73
C LYS A 109 8.90 -10.02 13.50
N GLN A 110 10.10 -10.62 13.53
CA GLN A 110 11.26 -10.05 14.20
C GLN A 110 11.69 -8.71 13.59
N HIS A 111 11.59 -8.57 12.27
CA HIS A 111 11.89 -7.30 11.60
C HIS A 111 10.85 -6.23 11.95
N ILE A 112 9.56 -6.58 11.96
CA ILE A 112 8.47 -5.69 12.39
C ILE A 112 8.69 -5.22 13.83
N ASP A 113 9.01 -6.12 14.76
CA ASP A 113 9.26 -5.75 16.16
C ASP A 113 10.37 -4.69 16.30
N LYS A 114 11.48 -4.86 15.56
CA LYS A 114 12.58 -3.89 15.52
C LYS A 114 12.17 -2.56 14.89
N LEU A 115 11.36 -2.61 13.84
CA LEU A 115 10.84 -1.41 13.16
C LEU A 115 9.97 -0.59 14.13
N LEU A 116 9.08 -1.24 14.88
CA LEU A 116 8.25 -0.59 15.88
C LEU A 116 9.10 0.05 16.98
N GLU A 117 10.08 -0.68 17.51
CA GLU A 117 11.02 -0.18 18.53
C GLU A 117 11.80 1.04 18.03
N LYS A 118 12.36 0.95 16.81
CA LYS A 118 13.17 2.01 16.18
C LYS A 118 12.40 3.34 16.05
N HIS A 119 11.10 3.26 15.74
CA HIS A 119 10.25 4.43 15.51
C HIS A 119 9.34 4.78 16.69
N GLY A 120 9.49 4.10 17.84
CA GLY A 120 8.74 4.39 19.06
C GLY A 120 7.23 4.10 18.94
N VAL A 121 6.83 3.14 18.12
CA VAL A 121 5.44 2.69 17.97
C VAL A 121 5.17 1.55 18.95
N ASP A 122 4.20 1.72 19.84
CA ASP A 122 3.86 0.70 20.83
C ASP A 122 3.21 -0.53 20.16
N GLN A 123 3.50 -1.72 20.69
CA GLN A 123 2.99 -2.99 20.17
C GLN A 123 1.45 -3.09 20.25
N SER A 124 0.82 -2.35 21.17
CA SER A 124 -0.63 -2.26 21.31
C SER A 124 -1.27 -1.17 20.45
N THR A 125 -0.47 -0.34 19.75
CA THR A 125 -0.97 0.71 18.86
C THR A 125 -1.82 0.09 17.76
N ARG A 126 -3.03 0.61 17.60
CA ARG A 126 -4.01 0.12 16.63
C ARG A 126 -4.11 1.03 15.42
N MET A 127 -4.47 0.44 14.28
CA MET A 127 -4.68 1.16 13.02
C MET A 127 -5.78 2.21 13.15
N LEU A 128 -6.86 1.88 13.87
CA LEU A 128 -7.92 2.83 14.24
C LEU A 128 -7.72 3.23 15.69
N ASP A 129 -7.04 4.35 15.89
CA ASP A 129 -6.96 5.02 17.18
C ASP A 129 -7.97 6.18 17.24
N PRO A 130 -8.93 6.19 18.20
CA PRO A 130 -9.85 7.30 18.40
C PRO A 130 -9.16 8.66 18.63
N VAL A 131 -7.96 8.64 19.23
CA VAL A 131 -7.19 9.84 19.58
C VAL A 131 -6.59 10.50 18.33
N ASP A 132 -6.30 9.71 17.28
CA ASP A 132 -5.68 10.18 16.03
C ASP A 132 -6.65 10.37 14.86
N SER A 133 -7.94 10.55 15.19
CA SER A 133 -8.98 10.98 14.23
C SER A 133 -8.64 12.30 13.49
N SER A 134 -7.59 13.00 13.94
CA SER A 134 -7.02 14.21 13.35
C SER A 134 -6.10 13.97 12.15
N MET A 135 -5.70 12.73 11.85
CA MET A 135 -4.88 12.44 10.68
C MET A 135 -5.59 12.87 9.38
N LYS A 136 -4.97 13.85 8.70
CA LYS A 136 -5.43 14.37 7.40
C LYS A 136 -5.35 13.29 6.33
N CYS A 137 -4.22 12.60 6.21
CA CYS A 137 -4.04 11.51 5.26
C CYS A 137 -4.71 10.23 5.75
N LYS A 138 -5.56 9.67 4.91
CA LYS A 138 -6.25 8.40 5.11
C LYS A 138 -5.43 7.25 4.55
N LEU A 139 -5.55 6.08 5.15
CA LEU A 139 -4.88 4.84 4.77
C LEU A 139 -5.93 3.76 4.55
N ALA A 140 -5.86 3.09 3.41
CA ALA A 140 -6.69 1.94 3.08
C ALA A 140 -5.81 0.81 2.53
N ILE A 141 -5.84 -0.38 3.13
CA ILE A 141 -4.99 -1.51 2.72
C ILE A 141 -5.88 -2.73 2.47
N PRO A 142 -5.98 -3.18 1.22
CA PRO A 142 -6.66 -4.41 0.89
C PRO A 142 -5.91 -5.65 1.41
N ILE A 143 -6.66 -6.53 2.07
CA ILE A 143 -6.23 -7.85 2.55
C ILE A 143 -7.32 -8.88 2.24
N SER A 144 -7.02 -10.17 2.42
CA SER A 144 -7.98 -11.25 2.19
C SER A 144 -8.13 -12.16 3.41
N TYR A 145 -9.32 -12.75 3.56
CA TYR A 145 -9.55 -13.84 4.51
C TYR A 145 -9.04 -15.14 3.89
N LYS A 146 -8.22 -15.92 4.61
CA LYS A 146 -7.71 -17.19 4.05
C LYS A 146 -8.83 -18.17 3.67
N ARG A 147 -9.88 -18.27 4.50
CA ARG A 147 -11.03 -19.15 4.24
C ARG A 147 -11.94 -18.66 3.10
N HIS A 148 -11.79 -17.39 2.71
CA HIS A 148 -12.55 -16.75 1.63
C HIS A 148 -11.60 -15.89 0.79
N ALA A 149 -10.58 -16.53 0.20
CA ALA A 149 -9.47 -15.83 -0.44
C ALA A 149 -9.89 -14.93 -1.62
N GLY A 150 -11.08 -15.14 -2.20
CA GLY A 150 -11.65 -14.27 -3.24
C GLY A 150 -12.30 -12.98 -2.71
N SER A 151 -12.47 -12.85 -1.39
CA SER A 151 -13.06 -11.67 -0.76
C SER A 151 -11.98 -10.73 -0.26
N ILE A 152 -12.13 -9.44 -0.58
CA ILE A 152 -11.26 -8.36 -0.10
C ILE A 152 -11.88 -7.76 1.16
N CYS A 153 -11.04 -7.51 2.15
CA CYS A 153 -11.32 -6.70 3.33
C CYS A 153 -10.34 -5.53 3.36
N ILE A 154 -10.80 -4.34 3.75
CA ILE A 154 -9.95 -3.15 3.79
C ILE A 154 -9.59 -2.81 5.23
N LEU A 155 -8.30 -2.82 5.55
CA LEU A 155 -7.77 -2.20 6.77
C LEU A 155 -7.74 -0.70 6.59
N ARG A 156 -8.24 0.06 7.57
CA ARG A 156 -8.34 1.51 7.49
C ARG A 156 -7.74 2.15 8.74
N ASN A 157 -7.25 3.38 8.62
CA ASN A 157 -6.99 4.25 9.78
C ASN A 157 -8.14 5.24 10.04
N PHE A 158 -9.29 5.03 9.42
CA PHE A 158 -10.49 5.84 9.58
C PHE A 158 -11.75 4.99 9.64
N SER A 159 -12.79 5.53 10.24
CA SER A 159 -14.10 4.89 10.36
C SER A 159 -14.96 5.18 9.13
N VAL A 160 -15.62 4.16 8.61
CA VAL A 160 -16.65 4.28 7.57
C VAL A 160 -18.01 3.87 8.11
N ARG A 161 -19.09 4.37 7.52
CA ARG A 161 -20.46 4.07 7.97
C ARG A 161 -20.93 2.66 7.61
N ARG A 162 -20.46 2.14 6.47
CA ARG A 162 -21.02 0.98 5.79
C ARG A 162 -20.57 -0.36 6.38
N GLU A 163 -19.35 -0.43 6.90
CA GLU A 163 -18.75 -1.66 7.40
C GLU A 163 -17.88 -1.40 8.63
N LYS A 164 -17.93 -2.31 9.62
CA LYS A 164 -17.00 -2.29 10.74
C LYS A 164 -15.68 -2.94 10.33
N THR A 165 -14.62 -2.14 10.29
CA THR A 165 -13.28 -2.60 9.95
C THR A 165 -12.63 -3.47 11.02
N PRO A 166 -11.75 -4.41 10.62
CA PRO A 166 -10.86 -5.06 11.56
C PRO A 166 -9.88 -4.02 12.10
N ASN A 167 -10.08 -3.60 13.36
CA ASN A 167 -9.11 -2.76 14.04
C ASN A 167 -7.90 -3.59 14.50
N LEU A 168 -6.92 -3.82 13.61
CA LEU A 168 -5.69 -4.55 13.91
C LEU A 168 -4.66 -3.65 14.60
N THR A 169 -3.69 -4.24 15.29
CA THR A 169 -2.47 -3.49 15.66
C THR A 169 -1.66 -3.12 14.42
N VAL A 170 -0.79 -2.12 14.53
CA VAL A 170 0.12 -1.74 13.43
C VAL A 170 1.02 -2.93 13.05
N ALA A 171 1.52 -3.68 14.04
CA ALA A 171 2.31 -4.89 13.82
C ALA A 171 1.51 -5.97 13.08
N GLU A 172 0.26 -6.23 13.48
CA GLU A 172 -0.62 -7.17 12.81
C GLU A 172 -0.91 -6.75 11.35
N ALA A 173 -1.14 -5.45 11.10
CA ALA A 173 -1.38 -4.94 9.76
C ALA A 173 -0.15 -5.10 8.84
N LEU A 174 1.05 -4.77 9.34
CA LEU A 174 2.32 -4.97 8.63
C LEU A 174 2.59 -6.45 8.33
N LEU A 175 2.21 -7.35 9.25
CA LEU A 175 2.39 -8.77 9.07
C LEU A 175 1.41 -9.32 8.02
N VAL A 176 0.12 -9.04 8.18
CA VAL A 176 -0.95 -9.56 7.30
C VAL A 176 -0.76 -9.09 5.86
N THR A 177 -0.36 -7.83 5.64
CA THR A 177 -0.21 -7.29 4.28
C THR A 177 0.84 -8.05 3.46
N LEU A 178 1.82 -8.69 4.10
CA LEU A 178 2.85 -9.50 3.43
C LEU A 178 2.64 -11.01 3.59
N ALA A 179 1.68 -11.46 4.40
CA ALA A 179 1.45 -12.87 4.75
C ALA A 179 0.79 -13.68 3.62
N THR A 180 1.37 -13.66 2.43
CA THR A 180 0.84 -14.28 1.22
C THR A 180 1.57 -15.59 0.91
N PRO A 181 0.87 -16.74 0.93
CA PRO A 181 1.43 -18.02 0.48
C PRO A 181 1.75 -18.00 -1.03
N PRO A 182 2.75 -18.78 -1.50
CA PRO A 182 3.58 -19.70 -0.72
C PRO A 182 4.76 -19.01 -0.01
N LEU A 183 4.99 -17.72 -0.24
CA LEU A 183 6.18 -17.02 0.26
C LEU A 183 6.16 -16.85 1.78
N PHE A 184 4.98 -16.64 2.36
CA PHE A 184 4.76 -16.49 3.79
C PHE A 184 3.59 -17.35 4.26
N THR A 185 3.56 -17.66 5.56
CA THR A 185 2.40 -18.30 6.20
C THR A 185 1.30 -17.29 6.50
N PRO A 186 0.01 -17.65 6.34
CA PRO A 186 -1.10 -16.80 6.74
C PRO A 186 -1.08 -16.49 8.24
N THR A 187 -1.69 -15.38 8.62
CA THR A 187 -1.67 -14.90 10.01
C THR A 187 -3.02 -15.07 10.68
N GLN A 188 -3.03 -15.80 11.80
CA GLN A 188 -4.20 -15.93 12.66
C GLN A 188 -4.24 -14.77 13.65
N ILE A 189 -5.34 -14.02 13.66
CA ILE A 189 -5.59 -12.90 14.57
C ILE A 189 -6.85 -13.21 15.37
N SER A 190 -6.71 -13.16 16.70
CA SER A 190 -7.80 -13.39 17.65
C SER A 190 -8.44 -12.07 18.07
N LYS A 191 -9.74 -11.93 17.85
CA LYS A 191 -10.52 -10.74 18.23
C LYS A 191 -11.87 -11.14 18.80
N ASP A 192 -12.23 -10.58 19.97
CA ASP A 192 -13.55 -10.71 20.58
C ASP A 192 -14.05 -12.18 20.65
N SER A 193 -13.18 -13.10 21.08
CA SER A 193 -13.41 -14.56 21.17
C SER A 193 -13.53 -15.33 19.85
N ALA A 194 -13.34 -14.67 18.71
CA ALA A 194 -13.24 -15.32 17.39
C ALA A 194 -11.82 -15.18 16.82
N ALA A 195 -11.29 -16.24 16.25
CA ALA A 195 -10.02 -16.20 15.53
C ALA A 195 -10.27 -16.19 14.02
N PHE A 196 -9.72 -15.18 13.35
CA PHE A 196 -9.77 -15.05 11.89
C PHE A 196 -8.37 -15.24 11.34
N GLU A 197 -8.28 -15.90 10.18
CA GLU A 197 -7.01 -16.10 9.50
C GLU A 197 -6.99 -15.24 8.24
N TYR A 198 -5.99 -14.35 8.18
CA TYR A 198 -5.82 -13.37 7.13
C TYR A 198 -4.55 -13.65 6.31
N MET A 199 -4.54 -13.12 5.10
CA MET A 199 -3.40 -13.11 4.19
C MET A 199 -3.41 -11.82 3.37
N GLY A 200 -2.30 -11.53 2.69
CA GLY A 200 -2.25 -10.42 1.74
C GLY A 200 -3.20 -10.65 0.56
N ALA A 201 -3.62 -9.55 -0.08
CA ALA A 201 -4.57 -9.57 -1.20
C ALA A 201 -3.90 -9.77 -2.56
N ASP A 202 -2.58 -10.05 -2.62
CA ASP A 202 -1.79 -10.08 -3.86
C ASP A 202 -2.37 -11.00 -4.95
N TRP A 203 -3.04 -12.08 -4.55
CA TRP A 203 -3.69 -13.03 -5.45
C TRP A 203 -4.99 -12.54 -6.08
N THR A 204 -5.64 -11.53 -5.50
CA THR A 204 -6.90 -10.98 -6.01
C THR A 204 -6.72 -9.57 -6.55
N LEU A 205 -5.74 -8.85 -6.01
CA LEU A 205 -5.50 -7.46 -6.28
C LEU A 205 -4.01 -7.15 -6.28
N SER A 206 -3.50 -6.76 -7.44
CA SER A 206 -2.11 -6.35 -7.62
C SER A 206 -1.94 -4.82 -7.71
N ASN A 207 -2.98 -4.12 -8.15
CA ASN A 207 -3.06 -2.66 -8.26
C ASN A 207 -4.33 -2.14 -7.56
N PRO A 208 -4.24 -1.37 -6.46
CA PRO A 208 -5.40 -0.94 -5.68
C PRO A 208 -6.03 0.37 -6.13
N THR A 209 -5.86 0.78 -7.39
CA THR A 209 -6.32 2.11 -7.84
C THR A 209 -7.83 2.24 -7.82
N GLU A 210 -8.59 1.21 -8.20
CA GLU A 210 -10.06 1.28 -8.15
C GLU A 210 -10.57 1.26 -6.70
N GLU A 211 -9.88 0.50 -5.84
CA GLU A 211 -10.18 0.38 -4.42
C GLU A 211 -9.94 1.69 -3.70
N ILE A 212 -8.80 2.36 -3.91
CA ILE A 212 -8.53 3.66 -3.26
C ILE A 212 -9.52 4.75 -3.70
N ILE A 213 -9.96 4.73 -4.96
CA ILE A 213 -11.01 5.65 -5.43
C ILE A 213 -12.33 5.38 -4.69
N THR A 214 -12.72 4.11 -4.57
CA THR A 214 -13.92 3.70 -3.82
C THR A 214 -13.83 4.11 -2.36
N GLU A 215 -12.67 3.90 -1.73
CA GLU A 215 -12.41 4.27 -0.35
C GLU A 215 -12.40 5.78 -0.13
N ALA A 216 -11.92 6.57 -1.09
CA ALA A 216 -11.96 8.02 -1.03
C ALA A 216 -13.41 8.53 -0.98
N TYR A 217 -14.32 7.96 -1.78
CA TYR A 217 -15.75 8.32 -1.72
C TYR A 217 -16.38 7.99 -0.36
N GLU A 218 -16.04 6.85 0.24
CA GLU A 218 -16.55 6.44 1.55
C GLU A 218 -15.94 7.27 2.70
N ALA A 219 -14.68 7.72 2.56
CA ALA A 219 -13.95 8.46 3.59
C ALA A 219 -14.27 9.96 3.61
N PHE A 220 -14.35 10.59 2.43
CA PHE A 220 -14.47 12.04 2.29
C PHE A 220 -15.87 12.51 1.89
N GLY A 221 -16.73 11.58 1.46
CA GLY A 221 -18.09 11.86 1.04
C GLY A 221 -18.24 12.02 -0.48
N ALA A 222 -19.48 11.88 -0.95
CA ALA A 222 -19.79 11.79 -2.38
C ALA A 222 -19.57 13.10 -3.18
N GLU A 223 -19.50 14.24 -2.49
CA GLU A 223 -19.34 15.55 -3.13
C GLU A 223 -17.87 15.91 -3.40
N GLU A 224 -16.93 15.25 -2.72
CA GLU A 224 -15.51 15.48 -2.91
C GLU A 224 -15.03 14.85 -4.23
N ARG A 225 -14.26 15.62 -5.00
CA ARG A 225 -13.79 15.21 -6.32
C ARG A 225 -12.35 14.75 -6.25
N VAL A 226 -12.02 13.65 -6.91
CA VAL A 226 -10.63 13.24 -7.10
C VAL A 226 -9.99 14.12 -8.17
N ALA A 227 -8.96 14.88 -7.79
CA ALA A 227 -8.20 15.74 -8.70
C ALA A 227 -6.95 15.06 -9.25
N CYS A 228 -6.39 14.09 -8.53
CA CYS A 228 -5.17 13.41 -8.95
C CYS A 228 -5.11 12.00 -8.35
N VAL A 229 -4.72 11.03 -9.17
CA VAL A 229 -4.43 9.66 -8.80
C VAL A 229 -3.05 9.30 -9.33
N MET A 230 -2.09 9.19 -8.43
CA MET A 230 -0.75 8.70 -8.74
C MET A 230 -0.69 7.20 -8.45
N SER A 231 -0.51 6.38 -9.48
CA SER A 231 -0.34 4.94 -9.35
C SER A 231 1.10 4.55 -9.64
N LEU A 232 1.78 3.95 -8.65
CA LEU A 232 3.16 3.50 -8.77
C LEU A 232 3.19 1.98 -8.93
N GLY A 233 3.97 1.51 -9.91
CA GLY A 233 4.13 0.10 -10.24
C GLY A 233 5.53 -0.42 -9.94
N CYS A 234 5.62 -1.74 -9.74
CA CYS A 234 6.86 -2.47 -9.49
C CYS A 234 7.56 -2.97 -10.78
N GLY A 235 7.40 -2.25 -11.89
CA GLY A 235 7.94 -2.63 -13.19
C GLY A 235 7.16 -3.75 -13.89
N HIS A 236 7.52 -3.99 -15.15
CA HIS A 236 6.93 -5.01 -16.00
C HIS A 236 7.89 -6.21 -16.12
N PRO A 237 7.50 -7.44 -15.76
CA PRO A 237 8.37 -8.61 -15.88
C PRO A 237 8.65 -9.05 -17.33
N GLY A 238 8.11 -8.32 -18.32
CA GLY A 238 8.24 -8.63 -19.75
C GLY A 238 7.02 -9.36 -20.32
N VAL A 239 7.13 -9.81 -21.58
CA VAL A 239 6.08 -10.58 -22.25
C VAL A 239 5.95 -11.94 -21.57
N PHE A 240 4.78 -12.22 -20.99
CA PHE A 240 4.47 -13.53 -20.43
C PHE A 240 4.32 -14.56 -21.56
N VAL A 241 5.32 -15.42 -21.73
CA VAL A 241 5.25 -16.54 -22.67
C VAL A 241 4.74 -17.77 -21.93
N ALA A 242 3.64 -18.36 -22.42
CA ALA A 242 3.13 -19.60 -21.86
C ALA A 242 4.20 -20.70 -21.96
N PRO A 243 4.45 -21.48 -20.90
CA PRO A 243 5.42 -22.56 -20.94
C PRO A 243 5.11 -23.55 -22.07
N ASN A 244 6.10 -23.87 -22.91
CA ASN A 244 5.98 -24.88 -23.96
C ASN A 244 6.13 -26.33 -23.44
N VAL A 245 6.29 -26.49 -22.13
CA VAL A 245 6.55 -27.76 -21.44
C VAL A 245 5.40 -28.09 -20.49
N SER A 246 5.13 -29.37 -20.29
CA SER A 246 4.13 -29.86 -19.33
C SER A 246 4.59 -29.78 -17.86
N ASP A 247 5.61 -28.96 -17.57
CA ASP A 247 6.15 -28.80 -16.22
C ASP A 247 5.20 -27.96 -15.37
N ILE A 248 4.62 -28.59 -14.35
CA ILE A 248 3.67 -27.97 -13.43
C ILE A 248 4.31 -26.80 -12.68
N ALA A 249 5.61 -26.86 -12.35
CA ALA A 249 6.28 -25.77 -11.65
C ALA A 249 6.36 -24.51 -12.53
N ALA A 250 6.74 -24.66 -13.80
CA ALA A 250 6.77 -23.58 -14.77
C ALA A 250 5.37 -22.98 -15.02
N TRP A 251 4.33 -23.82 -15.08
CA TRP A 251 2.94 -23.35 -15.20
C TRP A 251 2.46 -22.60 -13.97
N ASN A 252 2.83 -23.05 -12.77
CA ASN A 252 2.50 -22.33 -11.53
C ASN A 252 3.18 -20.95 -11.55
N GLU A 253 4.48 -20.86 -11.80
CA GLU A 253 5.19 -19.57 -11.88
C GLU A 253 4.57 -18.64 -12.93
N PHE A 254 4.18 -19.16 -14.09
CA PHE A 254 3.46 -18.39 -15.11
C PHE A 254 2.11 -17.84 -14.62
N LEU A 255 1.30 -18.68 -13.96
CA LEU A 255 0.02 -18.27 -13.39
C LEU A 255 0.22 -17.21 -12.29
N GLU A 256 1.24 -17.38 -11.44
CA GLU A 256 1.54 -16.43 -10.37
C GLU A 256 1.88 -15.05 -10.95
N ASN A 257 2.72 -15.04 -11.98
CA ASN A 257 3.10 -13.85 -12.73
C ASN A 257 1.91 -13.18 -13.44
N LEU A 258 0.97 -13.97 -13.98
CA LEU A 258 -0.24 -13.44 -14.60
C LEU A 258 -1.18 -12.78 -13.60
N VAL A 259 -1.38 -13.39 -12.44
CA VAL A 259 -2.28 -12.89 -11.39
C VAL A 259 -1.73 -11.60 -10.76
N THR A 260 -0.41 -11.57 -10.52
CA THR A 260 0.27 -10.42 -9.94
C THR A 260 0.55 -9.29 -10.94
N SER A 261 0.12 -9.41 -12.20
CA SER A 261 0.35 -8.41 -13.25
C SER A 261 -0.51 -7.15 -13.06
N SER A 262 0.01 -6.17 -12.35
CA SER A 262 -0.62 -4.86 -12.14
C SER A 262 -0.82 -4.03 -13.41
N GLU A 263 0.05 -4.18 -14.42
CA GLU A 263 0.02 -3.34 -15.63
C GLU A 263 -1.27 -3.50 -16.45
N ARG A 264 -1.90 -4.68 -16.45
CA ARG A 264 -3.18 -4.87 -17.15
C ARG A 264 -4.29 -4.04 -16.52
N LYS A 265 -4.36 -4.01 -15.19
CA LYS A 265 -5.33 -3.17 -14.47
C LYS A 265 -5.02 -1.69 -14.71
N ALA A 266 -3.74 -1.29 -14.64
CA ALA A 266 -3.32 0.08 -14.91
C ALA A 266 -3.71 0.53 -16.34
N GLN A 267 -3.50 -0.31 -17.36
CA GLN A 267 -3.90 -0.03 -18.75
C GLN A 267 -5.42 0.11 -18.91
N ALA A 268 -6.20 -0.72 -18.22
CA ALA A 268 -7.66 -0.61 -18.22
C ALA A 268 -8.12 0.72 -17.60
N ILE A 269 -7.50 1.16 -16.51
CA ILE A 269 -7.81 2.44 -15.87
C ILE A 269 -7.37 3.61 -16.75
N ASP A 270 -6.17 3.55 -17.33
CA ASP A 270 -5.66 4.56 -18.25
C ASP A 270 -6.58 4.75 -19.46
N SER A 271 -7.10 3.66 -20.04
CA SER A 271 -8.08 3.73 -21.13
C SER A 271 -9.38 4.45 -20.75
N ARG A 272 -9.74 4.42 -19.47
CA ARG A 272 -10.97 5.04 -18.94
C ARG A 272 -10.73 6.46 -18.45
N MET A 273 -9.56 6.76 -17.88
CA MET A 273 -9.30 8.00 -17.13
C MET A 273 -8.06 8.79 -17.59
N GLY A 274 -7.15 8.21 -18.37
CA GLY A 274 -5.90 8.85 -18.78
C GLY A 274 -6.13 10.14 -19.58
N HIS A 275 -7.14 10.14 -20.45
CA HIS A 275 -7.53 11.32 -21.24
C HIS A 275 -8.08 12.48 -20.39
N LEU A 276 -8.46 12.23 -19.13
CA LEU A 276 -8.95 13.25 -18.21
C LEU A 276 -7.82 14.00 -17.51
N GLY A 277 -6.57 13.52 -17.61
CA GLY A 277 -5.42 14.11 -16.93
C GLY A 277 -5.44 13.93 -15.41
N LEU A 278 -6.30 13.06 -14.89
CA LEU A 278 -6.45 12.78 -13.45
C LEU A 278 -5.62 11.57 -12.99
N TYR A 279 -5.29 10.66 -13.91
CA TYR A 279 -4.57 9.41 -13.61
C TYR A 279 -3.15 9.47 -14.16
N HIS A 280 -2.17 9.22 -13.28
CA HIS A 280 -0.75 9.20 -13.62
C HIS A 280 -0.14 7.88 -13.18
N ARG A 281 0.24 7.04 -14.14
CA ARG A 281 0.90 5.76 -13.92
C ARG A 281 2.40 5.88 -14.11
N PHE A 282 3.17 5.50 -13.10
CA PHE A 282 4.62 5.38 -13.18
C PHE A 282 5.04 3.95 -12.81
N SER A 283 5.77 3.28 -13.68
CA SER A 283 6.27 1.92 -13.44
C SER A 283 7.60 1.77 -14.17
N ILE A 284 8.67 1.52 -13.41
CA ILE A 284 10.01 1.30 -13.94
C ILE A 284 10.57 0.01 -13.37
N PHE A 285 11.40 -0.67 -14.17
CA PHE A 285 12.12 -1.86 -13.77
C PHE A 285 13.53 -1.49 -13.30
#